data_AF-A0A3S1RDD4-F1
#
_entry.id   AF-A0A3S1RDD4-F1
#
_cell.length_a   1.000
_cell.length_b   1.000
_cell.length_c   1.000
_cell.angle_alpha   90.00
_cell.angle_beta   90.00
_cell.angle_gamma   90.00
#
_symmetry.space_group_name_H-M   'P 1'
#
loop_
_entity.id
_entity.type
_entity.pdbx_description
1 polymer ?
#
loop_
_entity_poly.entity_id
_entity_poly.type
_entity_poly.pdbx_seq_one_letter_code
_entity_poly.pdbx_strand_id
1 'polypeptide(L)'
;MTRRQALGLFSLPFAGMRSSTAEARPLRIVCLDDGLTETLLMLGVSPVAIADREVWEKWVVEPRLPPDVADLGTLLEPNLEFLQQLRPDIILSMPYLEGIKPLLERVAPVTTIGLYTEAGQPYRRALEATRQLAGLVGKESEGEALIAATDAYLLEVRQQLAPLSARPIYVVSFLDPRNVRVYGAKSLFQEVFDRIGLSNAWTAETNYWG
;
A
#
# COMPACT_ATOMS: atom_id res chain seq x y z
N MET A 1 0.73 83.58 -23.55
CA MET A 1 1.68 82.51 -23.16
C MET A 1 0.88 81.23 -22.94
N THR A 2 0.58 80.40 -23.95
CA THR A 2 1.34 79.30 -24.62
C THR A 2 1.41 77.94 -23.87
N ARG A 3 0.68 76.94 -24.43
CA ARG A 3 1.04 75.54 -24.76
C ARG A 3 1.23 74.43 -23.69
N ARG A 4 0.51 73.30 -23.95
CA ARG A 4 0.93 71.85 -23.98
C ARG A 4 1.21 71.16 -22.64
N GLN A 5 0.96 69.87 -22.34
CA GLN A 5 0.67 68.55 -22.99
C GLN A 5 -0.10 67.68 -21.94
N ALA A 6 -1.09 66.82 -22.23
CA ALA A 6 -1.08 65.49 -22.88
C ALA A 6 -0.20 64.40 -22.21
N LEU A 7 -0.82 63.43 -21.52
CA LEU A 7 -0.46 62.01 -21.52
C LEU A 7 -1.57 61.18 -20.85
N GLY A 8 -2.32 60.44 -21.68
CA GLY A 8 -3.19 59.36 -21.23
C GLY A 8 -2.39 58.07 -21.10
N LEU A 9 -2.69 57.27 -20.08
CA LEU A 9 -2.25 55.88 -19.96
C LEU A 9 -3.49 55.00 -19.88
N PHE A 10 -3.65 54.19 -20.93
CA PHE A 10 -4.63 53.12 -21.03
C PHE A 10 -4.34 52.07 -19.96
N SER A 11 -5.25 51.88 -19.01
CA SER A 11 -5.30 50.67 -18.20
C SER A 11 -6.00 49.58 -19.00
N LEU A 12 -5.22 48.66 -19.58
CA LEU A 12 -5.73 47.42 -20.15
C LEU A 12 -6.29 46.54 -19.02
N PRO A 13 -7.47 45.91 -19.19
CA PRO A 13 -7.92 44.89 -18.25
C PRO A 13 -7.01 43.67 -18.41
N PHE A 14 -6.32 43.31 -17.33
CA PHE A 14 -5.57 42.07 -17.23
C PHE A 14 -6.59 40.92 -17.34
N ALA A 15 -6.72 40.35 -18.54
CA ALA A 15 -7.49 39.15 -18.75
C ALA A 15 -6.81 38.05 -17.92
N GLY A 16 -7.39 37.76 -16.75
CA GLY A 16 -6.97 36.68 -15.88
C GLY A 16 -6.96 35.40 -16.67
N MET A 17 -5.76 34.91 -16.97
CA MET A 17 -5.52 33.58 -17.49
C MET A 17 -6.04 32.62 -16.42
N ARG A 18 -7.27 32.12 -16.60
CA ARG A 18 -7.75 30.98 -15.84
C ARG A 18 -6.83 29.83 -16.22
N SER A 19 -5.85 29.56 -15.36
CA SER A 19 -5.14 28.30 -15.39
C SER A 19 -6.19 27.22 -15.16
N SER A 20 -6.65 26.61 -16.25
CA SER A 20 -7.33 25.33 -16.20
C SER A 20 -6.28 24.32 -15.78
N THR A 21 -6.02 24.21 -14.48
CA THR A 21 -5.46 22.99 -13.92
C THR A 21 -6.53 21.93 -14.19
N ALA A 22 -6.42 21.25 -15.34
CA ALA A 22 -7.15 20.03 -15.56
C ALA A 22 -6.71 19.08 -14.45
N GLU A 23 -7.52 18.95 -13.41
CA GLU A 23 -7.33 17.98 -12.35
C GLU A 23 -7.18 16.63 -13.06
N ALA A 24 -5.99 16.05 -13.00
CA ALA A 24 -5.75 14.74 -13.58
C ALA A 24 -6.75 13.79 -12.93
N ARG A 25 -7.54 13.08 -13.73
CA ARG A 25 -8.52 12.14 -13.19
C ARG A 25 -7.81 11.15 -12.28
N PRO A 26 -8.39 10.79 -11.12
CA PRO A 26 -7.80 9.79 -10.23
C PRO A 26 -7.50 8.49 -10.98
N LEU A 27 -6.35 7.89 -10.69
CA LEU A 27 -5.93 6.63 -11.28
C LEU A 27 -6.88 5.51 -10.82
N ARG A 28 -7.42 4.73 -11.77
CA ARG A 28 -8.31 3.61 -11.46
C ARG A 28 -7.48 2.37 -11.17
N ILE A 29 -7.19 2.13 -9.90
CA ILE A 29 -6.34 1.04 -9.44
C ILE A 29 -7.19 -0.17 -9.05
N VAL A 30 -6.92 -1.33 -9.63
CA VAL A 30 -7.34 -2.62 -9.06
C VAL A 30 -6.16 -3.19 -8.29
N CYS A 31 -6.37 -3.65 -7.05
CA CYS A 31 -5.30 -4.18 -6.23
C CYS A 31 -5.61 -5.61 -5.77
N LEU A 32 -4.75 -6.56 -6.15
CA LEU A 32 -4.88 -7.97 -5.83
C LEU A 32 -3.91 -8.38 -4.70
N ASP A 33 -3.47 -7.44 -3.86
CA ASP A 33 -2.62 -7.71 -2.70
C ASP A 33 -3.10 -6.89 -1.50
N ASP A 34 -3.26 -7.56 -0.36
CA ASP A 34 -3.78 -6.95 0.85
C ASP A 34 -2.82 -5.89 1.42
N GLY A 35 -1.52 -6.16 1.46
CA GLY A 35 -0.54 -5.20 1.99
C GLY A 35 -0.36 -3.98 1.08
N LEU A 36 -0.46 -4.17 -0.24
CA LEU A 36 -0.49 -3.04 -1.18
C LEU A 36 -1.79 -2.23 -1.04
N THR A 37 -2.93 -2.91 -0.85
CA THR A 37 -4.24 -2.26 -0.62
C THR A 37 -4.21 -1.44 0.67
N GLU A 38 -3.68 -2.00 1.76
CA GLU A 38 -3.49 -1.31 3.04
C GLU A 38 -2.69 -0.03 2.84
N THR A 39 -1.55 -0.14 2.15
CA THR A 39 -0.67 0.99 1.88
C THR A 39 -1.36 2.07 1.05
N LEU A 40 -2.13 1.71 0.00
CA LEU A 40 -2.91 2.65 -0.79
C LEU A 40 -3.92 3.41 0.09
N LEU A 41 -4.64 2.70 0.95
CA LEU A 41 -5.62 3.30 1.85
C LEU A 41 -4.95 4.25 2.85
N MET A 42 -3.78 3.90 3.38
CA MET A 42 -2.99 4.78 4.27
C MET A 42 -2.48 6.03 3.55
N LEU A 43 -2.20 5.94 2.24
CA LEU A 43 -1.88 7.10 1.39
C LEU A 43 -3.13 7.95 1.06
N GLY A 44 -4.33 7.51 1.44
CA GLY A 44 -5.59 8.18 1.14
C GLY A 44 -6.09 7.92 -0.28
N VAL A 45 -5.70 6.79 -0.89
CA VAL A 45 -6.15 6.35 -2.22
C VAL A 45 -6.99 5.07 -2.06
N SER A 46 -8.21 5.10 -2.57
CA SER A 46 -9.08 3.91 -2.59
C SER A 46 -8.98 3.20 -3.94
N PRO A 47 -8.61 1.91 -3.99
CA PRO A 47 -8.69 1.15 -5.23
C PRO A 47 -10.16 1.00 -5.66
N VAL A 48 -10.40 0.87 -6.96
CA VAL A 48 -11.76 0.67 -7.49
C VAL A 48 -12.27 -0.74 -7.20
N ALA A 49 -11.36 -1.71 -7.02
CA ALA A 49 -11.69 -3.05 -6.58
C ALA A 49 -10.49 -3.76 -5.95
N ILE A 50 -10.79 -4.73 -5.10
CA ILE A 50 -9.84 -5.71 -4.55
C ILE A 50 -10.33 -7.13 -4.82
N ALA A 51 -9.50 -8.13 -4.52
CA ALA A 51 -9.94 -9.51 -4.42
C ALA A 51 -10.35 -9.86 -2.99
N ASP A 52 -11.27 -10.81 -2.82
CA ASP A 52 -11.67 -11.40 -1.55
C ASP A 52 -11.99 -10.39 -0.44
N ARG A 53 -13.03 -9.56 -0.63
CA ARG A 53 -13.44 -8.56 0.37
C ARG A 53 -13.76 -9.17 1.74
N GLU A 54 -14.34 -10.36 1.79
CA GLU A 54 -14.60 -11.06 3.05
C GLU A 54 -13.30 -11.43 3.78
N VAL A 55 -12.25 -11.80 3.04
CA VAL A 55 -10.92 -12.09 3.60
C VAL A 55 -10.33 -10.82 4.20
N TRP A 56 -10.44 -9.69 3.50
CA TRP A 56 -10.03 -8.38 4.03
C TRP A 56 -10.68 -8.08 5.39
N GLU A 57 -12.02 -8.14 5.43
CA GLU A 57 -12.81 -7.78 6.62
C GLU A 57 -12.56 -8.72 7.80
N LYS A 58 -12.09 -9.95 7.54
CA LYS A 58 -11.81 -10.95 8.57
C LYS A 58 -10.35 -10.98 9.04
N TRP A 59 -9.40 -10.76 8.14
CA TRP A 59 -7.97 -11.01 8.40
C TRP A 59 -7.11 -9.75 8.43
N VAL A 60 -7.44 -8.75 7.62
CA VAL A 60 -6.73 -7.46 7.59
C VAL A 60 -7.35 -6.52 8.61
N VAL A 61 -8.68 -6.34 8.54
CA VAL A 61 -9.54 -5.55 9.46
C VAL A 61 -9.26 -4.04 9.43
N GLU A 62 -8.00 -3.63 9.58
CA GLU A 62 -7.54 -2.25 9.54
C GLU A 62 -6.56 -2.05 8.38
N PRO A 63 -6.68 -0.94 7.61
CA PRO A 63 -7.73 0.07 7.67
C PRO A 63 -9.08 -0.45 7.17
N ARG A 64 -10.17 0.18 7.63
CA ARG A 64 -11.52 -0.16 7.17
C ARG A 64 -11.64 0.07 5.67
N LEU A 65 -12.09 -0.96 4.93
CA LEU A 65 -12.32 -0.83 3.50
C LEU A 65 -13.50 0.11 3.21
N PRO A 66 -13.34 1.10 2.32
CA PRO A 66 -14.45 1.92 1.86
C PRO A 66 -15.57 1.06 1.24
N PRO A 67 -16.85 1.43 1.43
CA PRO A 67 -17.99 0.63 0.96
C PRO A 67 -18.05 0.52 -0.57
N ASP A 68 -17.52 1.51 -1.28
CA ASP A 68 -17.50 1.62 -2.74
C ASP A 68 -16.39 0.81 -3.44
N VAL A 69 -15.46 0.22 -2.67
CA VAL A 69 -14.49 -0.73 -3.22
C VAL A 69 -15.21 -2.01 -3.64
N ALA A 70 -15.16 -2.32 -4.93
CA ALA A 70 -15.79 -3.52 -5.46
C ALA A 70 -14.99 -4.79 -5.13
N ASP A 71 -15.66 -5.93 -5.16
CA ASP A 71 -15.06 -7.25 -4.96
C ASP A 71 -14.95 -7.98 -6.30
N LEU A 72 -13.74 -8.41 -6.66
CA LEU A 72 -13.46 -9.19 -7.87
C LEU A 72 -13.71 -10.69 -7.69
N GLY A 73 -14.12 -11.13 -6.51
CA GLY A 73 -14.19 -12.55 -6.17
C GLY A 73 -12.84 -13.05 -5.68
N THR A 74 -12.57 -14.35 -5.87
CA THR A 74 -11.42 -14.97 -5.25
C THR A 74 -10.11 -14.57 -5.90
N LEU A 75 -9.05 -14.54 -5.10
CA LEU A 75 -7.72 -14.08 -5.49
C LEU A 75 -7.14 -14.86 -6.70
N LEU A 76 -7.39 -16.18 -6.75
CA LEU A 76 -6.91 -17.05 -7.83
C LEU A 76 -7.89 -17.16 -9.00
N GLU A 77 -9.16 -16.83 -8.81
CA GLU A 77 -10.19 -16.88 -9.85
C GLU A 77 -10.97 -15.55 -9.92
N PRO A 78 -10.28 -14.42 -10.18
CA PRO A 78 -10.94 -13.12 -10.23
C PRO A 78 -11.90 -13.06 -11.41
N ASN A 79 -13.03 -12.38 -11.23
CA ASN A 79 -14.04 -12.18 -12.26
C ASN A 79 -13.51 -11.23 -13.35
N LEU A 80 -13.02 -11.82 -14.44
CA LEU A 80 -12.42 -11.07 -15.55
C LEU A 80 -13.43 -10.25 -16.37
N GLU A 81 -14.69 -10.68 -16.42
CA GLU A 81 -15.74 -9.90 -17.09
C GLU A 81 -15.99 -8.61 -16.30
N PHE A 82 -16.11 -8.73 -14.98
CA PHE A 82 -16.28 -7.58 -14.11
C PHE A 82 -15.03 -6.69 -14.10
N LEU A 83 -13.83 -7.27 -14.06
CA LEU A 83 -12.56 -6.54 -14.18
C LEU A 83 -12.51 -5.69 -15.46
N GLN A 84 -12.97 -6.22 -16.60
CA GLN A 84 -13.07 -5.46 -17.85
C GLN A 84 -14.06 -4.29 -17.76
N GLN A 85 -15.22 -4.49 -17.12
CA GLN A 85 -16.22 -3.43 -16.92
C GLN A 85 -15.69 -2.30 -16.03
N LEU A 86 -14.84 -2.61 -15.06
CA LEU A 86 -14.20 -1.62 -14.20
C LEU A 86 -13.22 -0.70 -14.94
N ARG A 87 -12.70 -1.11 -16.10
CA ARG A 87 -11.72 -0.33 -16.90
C ARG A 87 -10.57 0.24 -16.03
N PRO A 88 -9.79 -0.62 -15.36
CA PRO A 88 -8.66 -0.17 -14.57
C PRO A 88 -7.58 0.46 -15.46
N ASP A 89 -6.89 1.46 -14.92
CA ASP A 89 -5.70 2.05 -15.55
C ASP A 89 -4.45 1.20 -15.23
N ILE A 90 -4.46 0.52 -14.08
CA ILE A 90 -3.40 -0.37 -13.61
C ILE A 90 -3.98 -1.46 -12.70
N ILE A 91 -3.38 -2.65 -12.78
CA ILE A 91 -3.61 -3.75 -11.85
C ILE A 91 -2.34 -3.94 -11.03
N LEU A 92 -2.45 -3.83 -9.71
CA LEU A 92 -1.37 -4.16 -8.79
C LEU A 92 -1.52 -5.63 -8.38
N SER A 93 -0.44 -6.39 -8.51
CA SER A 93 -0.41 -7.83 -8.26
C SER A 93 0.75 -8.19 -7.35
N MET A 94 0.79 -9.45 -6.92
CA MET A 94 1.84 -10.04 -6.09
C MET A 94 2.52 -11.22 -6.79
N PRO A 95 3.76 -11.59 -6.43
CA PRO A 95 4.49 -12.71 -7.06
C PRO A 95 3.70 -14.04 -7.05
N TYR A 96 2.84 -14.26 -6.05
CA TYR A 96 1.98 -15.43 -5.97
C TYR A 96 1.02 -15.57 -7.17
N LEU A 97 0.69 -14.47 -7.85
CA LEU A 97 -0.25 -14.41 -8.96
C LEU A 97 0.41 -14.34 -10.34
N GLU A 98 1.72 -14.55 -10.44
CA GLU A 98 2.44 -14.54 -11.72
C GLU A 98 1.84 -15.54 -12.74
N GLY A 99 1.30 -16.67 -12.27
CA GLY A 99 0.64 -17.66 -13.14
C GLY A 99 -0.58 -17.14 -13.90
N ILE A 100 -1.31 -16.15 -13.33
CA ILE A 100 -2.49 -15.54 -13.96
C ILE A 100 -2.20 -14.16 -14.55
N LYS A 101 -0.97 -13.63 -14.41
CA LYS A 101 -0.59 -12.31 -14.93
C LYS A 101 -0.90 -12.13 -16.43
N PRO A 102 -0.61 -13.07 -17.34
CA PRO A 102 -0.94 -12.90 -18.77
C PRO A 102 -2.44 -12.73 -19.04
N LEU A 103 -3.29 -13.25 -18.16
CA LEU A 103 -4.74 -13.13 -18.26
C LEU A 103 -5.21 -11.73 -17.82
N LEU A 104 -4.63 -11.23 -16.72
CA LEU A 104 -4.88 -9.88 -16.21
C LEU A 104 -4.40 -8.79 -17.18
N GLU A 105 -3.25 -9.00 -17.83
CA GLU A 105 -2.67 -8.07 -18.82
C GLU A 105 -3.52 -7.90 -20.08
N ARG A 106 -4.49 -8.79 -20.33
CA ARG A 106 -5.49 -8.60 -21.38
C ARG A 106 -6.48 -7.47 -21.07
N VAL A 107 -6.57 -7.04 -19.81
CA VAL A 107 -7.50 -5.99 -19.36
C VAL A 107 -6.79 -4.66 -19.15
N ALA A 108 -5.66 -4.66 -18.42
CA ALA A 108 -4.87 -3.46 -18.15
C ALA A 108 -3.41 -3.81 -17.81
N PRO A 109 -2.47 -2.85 -17.85
CA PRO A 109 -1.10 -3.08 -17.41
C PRO A 109 -1.03 -3.63 -15.97
N VAL A 110 -0.23 -4.68 -15.77
CA VAL A 110 -0.04 -5.32 -14.46
C VAL A 110 1.33 -4.94 -13.91
N THR A 111 1.36 -4.43 -12.67
CA THR A 111 2.60 -4.22 -11.92
C THR A 111 2.65 -5.18 -10.74
N THR A 112 3.65 -6.05 -10.73
CA THR A 112 3.89 -6.98 -9.61
C THR A 112 4.82 -6.33 -8.59
N ILE A 113 4.34 -6.22 -7.35
CA ILE A 113 5.13 -5.73 -6.21
C ILE A 113 5.09 -6.83 -5.13
N GLY A 114 6.27 -7.36 -4.76
CA GLY A 114 6.37 -8.47 -3.82
C GLY A 114 6.77 -8.01 -2.43
N LEU A 115 5.85 -8.10 -1.47
CA LEU A 115 6.17 -7.92 -0.05
C LEU A 115 6.87 -9.14 0.54
N TYR A 116 6.36 -10.33 0.22
CA TYR A 116 6.93 -11.61 0.62
C TYR A 116 7.63 -12.26 -0.57
N THR A 117 8.93 -12.54 -0.41
CA THR A 117 9.75 -13.18 -1.44
C THR A 117 10.76 -14.12 -0.77
N GLU A 118 11.39 -15.01 -1.54
CA GLU A 118 12.42 -15.94 -1.03
C GLU A 118 13.59 -15.24 -0.32
N ALA A 119 13.87 -13.99 -0.68
CA ALA A 119 14.90 -13.17 -0.04
C ALA A 119 14.53 -12.68 1.37
N GLY A 120 13.31 -12.94 1.86
CA GLY A 120 12.83 -12.56 3.19
C GLY A 120 12.53 -11.07 3.35
N GLN A 121 12.76 -10.51 4.54
CA GLN A 121 12.70 -9.06 4.84
C GLN A 121 11.42 -8.32 4.35
N PRO A 122 10.22 -8.80 4.69
CA PRO A 122 8.99 -8.18 4.22
C PRO A 122 8.73 -6.78 4.79
N TYR A 123 9.30 -6.40 5.95
CA TYR A 123 9.15 -5.02 6.45
C TYR A 123 9.91 -4.05 5.55
N ARG A 124 11.17 -4.36 5.22
CA ARG A 124 11.95 -3.55 4.28
C ARG A 124 11.23 -3.40 2.94
N ARG A 125 10.68 -4.50 2.42
CA ARG A 125 9.92 -4.50 1.17
C ARG A 125 8.64 -3.68 1.26
N ALA A 126 7.96 -3.67 2.40
CA ALA A 126 6.81 -2.80 2.63
C ALA A 126 7.21 -1.30 2.57
N LEU A 127 8.39 -0.92 3.09
CA LEU A 127 8.88 0.46 2.94
C LEU A 127 9.18 0.81 1.47
N GLU A 128 9.77 -0.11 0.71
CA GLU A 128 10.05 0.07 -0.72
C GLU A 128 8.74 0.17 -1.53
N ALA A 129 7.79 -0.73 -1.26
CA ALA A 129 6.46 -0.72 -1.85
C ALA A 129 5.70 0.57 -1.52
N THR A 130 5.81 1.09 -0.28
CA THR A 130 5.20 2.36 0.12
C THR A 130 5.71 3.51 -0.74
N ARG A 131 7.03 3.61 -0.96
CA ARG A 131 7.62 4.63 -1.84
C ARG A 131 7.18 4.46 -3.29
N GLN A 132 7.16 3.22 -3.78
CA GLN A 132 6.74 2.92 -5.14
C GLN A 132 5.28 3.30 -5.39
N LEU A 133 4.37 2.92 -4.48
CA LEU A 133 2.96 3.26 -4.54
C LEU A 133 2.75 4.77 -4.41
N ALA A 134 3.42 5.42 -3.46
CA ALA A 134 3.38 6.86 -3.28
C ALA A 134 3.77 7.62 -4.57
N GLY A 135 4.85 7.21 -5.25
CA GLY A 135 5.21 7.77 -6.55
C GLY A 135 4.20 7.49 -7.66
N LEU A 136 3.61 6.29 -7.67
CA LEU A 136 2.56 5.92 -8.64
C LEU A 136 1.32 6.82 -8.52
N VAL A 137 0.95 7.22 -7.29
CA VAL A 137 -0.26 8.01 -7.02
C VAL A 137 0.01 9.50 -6.79
N GLY A 138 1.26 9.96 -6.94
CA GLY A 138 1.65 11.36 -6.75
C GLY A 138 1.54 11.85 -5.30
N LYS A 139 1.87 10.97 -4.34
CA LYS A 139 1.79 11.18 -2.89
C LYS A 139 3.10 10.87 -2.17
N GLU A 140 4.23 11.19 -2.81
CA GLU A 140 5.57 10.90 -2.31
C GLU A 140 5.80 11.48 -0.90
N SER A 141 5.29 12.69 -0.63
CA SER A 141 5.40 13.31 0.69
C SER A 141 4.63 12.54 1.75
N GLU A 142 3.41 12.07 1.44
CA GLU A 142 2.61 11.25 2.36
C GLU A 142 3.24 9.87 2.57
N GLY A 143 3.87 9.30 1.55
CA GLY A 143 4.61 8.05 1.66
C GLY A 143 5.78 8.14 2.64
N GLU A 144 6.64 9.16 2.52
CA GLU A 144 7.73 9.36 3.49
C GLU A 144 7.22 9.72 4.89
N ALA A 145 6.13 10.50 4.99
CA ALA A 145 5.51 10.81 6.27
C ALA A 145 4.97 9.55 6.97
N LEU A 146 4.35 8.63 6.22
CA LEU A 146 3.87 7.35 6.73
C LEU A 146 5.01 6.48 7.26
N ILE A 147 6.12 6.39 6.51
CA ILE A 147 7.31 5.65 6.93
C ILE A 147 7.89 6.25 8.22
N ALA A 148 8.03 7.57 8.27
CA ALA A 148 8.57 8.26 9.44
C ALA A 148 7.67 8.09 10.69
N ALA A 149 6.35 8.16 10.51
CA ALA A 149 5.39 7.93 11.60
C ALA A 149 5.48 6.49 12.13
N THR A 150 5.59 5.51 11.24
CA THR A 150 5.77 4.10 11.62
C THR A 150 7.05 3.89 12.41
N ASP A 151 8.18 4.42 11.93
CA ASP A 151 9.46 4.30 12.63
C ASP A 151 9.44 4.97 14.01
N ALA A 152 8.82 6.15 14.13
CA ALA A 152 8.65 6.83 15.41
C ALA A 152 7.79 6.01 16.39
N TYR A 153 6.71 5.41 15.91
CA TYR A 153 5.85 4.55 16.71
C TYR A 153 6.57 3.30 17.20
N LEU A 154 7.36 2.63 16.34
CA LEU A 154 8.15 1.47 16.75
C LEU A 154 9.20 1.82 17.82
N LEU A 155 9.79 3.02 17.77
CA LEU A 155 10.70 3.50 18.81
C LEU A 155 9.99 3.75 20.15
N GLU A 156 8.77 4.27 20.11
CA GLU A 156 7.95 4.43 21.32
C GLU A 156 7.63 3.06 21.93
N VAL A 157 7.16 2.12 21.12
CA VAL A 157 6.86 0.74 21.54
C VAL A 157 8.10 0.06 22.13
N ARG A 158 9.29 0.26 21.53
CA ARG A 158 10.56 -0.26 22.08
C ARG A 158 10.79 0.20 23.52
N GLN A 159 10.54 1.48 23.83
CA GLN A 159 10.74 2.03 25.16
C GLN A 159 9.74 1.41 26.15
N GLN A 160 8.48 1.25 25.74
CA GLN A 160 7.43 0.64 26.56
C GLN A 160 7.70 -0.84 26.86
N LEU A 161 8.27 -1.57 25.90
CA LEU A 161 8.51 -3.01 26.00
C LEU A 161 9.91 -3.38 26.53
N ALA A 162 10.78 -2.40 26.81
CA ALA A 162 12.11 -2.64 27.36
C ALA A 162 12.14 -3.59 28.59
N PRO A 163 11.19 -3.52 29.55
CA PRO A 163 11.14 -4.47 30.68
C PRO A 163 10.89 -5.93 30.29
N LEU A 164 10.38 -6.19 29.09
CA LEU A 164 10.05 -7.53 28.58
C LEU A 164 11.12 -8.12 27.65
N SER A 165 12.14 -7.33 27.28
CA SER A 165 13.17 -7.69 26.28
C SER A 165 13.97 -8.96 26.57
N ALA A 166 14.08 -9.37 27.84
CA ALA A 166 14.83 -10.56 28.24
C ALA A 166 14.11 -11.90 27.95
N ARG A 167 12.80 -11.86 27.61
CA ARG A 167 12.00 -13.07 27.38
C ARG A 167 11.70 -13.22 25.89
N PRO A 168 12.09 -14.34 25.25
CA PRO A 168 11.74 -14.57 23.86
C PRO A 168 10.23 -14.86 23.72
N ILE A 169 9.64 -14.42 22.61
CA ILE A 169 8.19 -14.50 22.35
C ILE A 169 7.94 -15.30 21.07
N TYR A 170 6.91 -16.15 21.09
CA TYR A 170 6.36 -16.78 19.89
C TYR A 170 5.23 -15.94 19.32
N VAL A 171 5.24 -15.73 18.00
CA VAL A 171 4.08 -15.25 17.25
C VAL A 171 3.47 -16.45 16.53
N VAL A 172 2.20 -16.74 16.82
CA VAL A 172 1.50 -17.90 16.27
C VAL A 172 0.10 -17.55 15.81
N SER A 173 -0.38 -18.24 14.77
CA SER A 173 -1.78 -18.24 14.37
C SER A 173 -2.30 -19.68 14.28
N PHE A 174 -3.51 -19.90 14.77
CA PHE A 174 -4.17 -21.21 14.71
C PHE A 174 -4.79 -21.41 13.33
N LEU A 175 -4.36 -22.45 12.62
CA LEU A 175 -4.93 -22.80 11.32
C LEU A 175 -6.15 -23.70 11.50
N ASP A 176 -6.05 -24.66 12.42
CA ASP A 176 -7.11 -25.58 12.81
C ASP A 176 -6.84 -26.12 14.24
N PRO A 177 -7.70 -26.99 14.81
CA PRO A 177 -7.51 -27.51 16.17
C PRO A 177 -6.22 -28.31 16.42
N ARG A 178 -5.47 -28.68 15.38
CA ARG A 178 -4.27 -29.51 15.45
C ARG A 178 -3.03 -28.86 14.85
N ASN A 179 -3.18 -27.77 14.09
CA ASN A 179 -2.08 -27.12 13.39
C ASN A 179 -2.00 -25.62 13.74
N VAL A 180 -0.77 -25.17 14.01
CA VAL A 180 -0.43 -23.75 14.19
C VAL A 180 0.60 -23.33 13.17
N ARG A 181 0.48 -22.10 12.68
CA ARG A 181 1.56 -21.40 11.99
C ARG A 181 2.40 -20.68 13.05
N VAL A 182 3.72 -20.84 12.98
CA VAL A 182 4.67 -20.10 13.81
C VAL A 182 5.49 -19.20 12.88
N TYR A 183 5.57 -17.92 13.20
CA TYR A 183 6.27 -16.94 12.37
C TYR A 183 7.73 -16.80 12.82
N GLY A 184 8.65 -17.14 11.94
CA GLY A 184 10.09 -17.12 12.18
C GLY A 184 10.82 -15.98 11.48
N ALA A 185 12.11 -16.20 11.19
CA ALA A 185 13.05 -15.17 10.80
C ALA A 185 12.74 -14.46 9.47
N LYS A 186 11.98 -15.11 8.57
CA LYS A 186 11.58 -14.52 7.27
C LYS A 186 10.27 -13.73 7.34
N SER A 187 9.61 -13.68 8.50
CA SER A 187 8.32 -12.99 8.68
C SER A 187 8.47 -11.48 8.85
N LEU A 188 7.35 -10.76 8.67
CA LEU A 188 7.23 -9.35 9.03
C LEU A 188 7.52 -9.10 10.51
N PHE A 189 7.09 -10.03 11.36
CA PHE A 189 7.26 -9.94 12.80
C PHE A 189 8.72 -9.95 13.22
N GLN A 190 9.62 -10.62 12.48
CA GLN A 190 11.03 -10.66 12.84
C GLN A 190 11.66 -9.27 12.79
N GLU A 191 11.51 -8.54 11.69
CA GLU A 191 12.09 -7.19 11.58
C GLU A 191 11.43 -6.21 12.56
N VAL A 192 10.14 -6.38 12.85
CA VAL A 192 9.46 -5.61 13.90
C VAL A 192 10.08 -5.91 15.26
N PHE A 193 10.26 -7.18 15.62
CA PHE A 193 10.89 -7.62 16.87
C PHE A 193 12.28 -7.02 17.05
N ASP A 194 13.11 -7.07 16.01
CA ASP A 194 14.46 -6.48 16.03
C ASP A 194 14.42 -4.97 16.33
N ARG A 195 13.44 -4.25 15.76
CA ARG A 195 13.23 -2.80 15.97
C ARG A 195 12.71 -2.48 17.36
N ILE A 196 11.74 -3.25 17.87
CA ILE A 196 11.15 -3.04 19.20
C ILE A 196 11.95 -3.69 20.34
N GLY A 197 13.07 -4.36 20.02
CA GLY A 197 13.99 -4.92 21.01
C GLY A 197 13.51 -6.21 21.67
N LEU A 198 12.70 -7.00 20.98
CA LEU A 198 12.24 -8.31 21.43
C LEU A 198 12.97 -9.44 20.71
N SER A 199 13.03 -10.61 21.34
CA SER A 199 13.62 -11.81 20.75
C SER A 199 12.53 -12.75 20.25
N ASN A 200 12.66 -13.28 19.03
CA ASN A 200 11.78 -14.33 18.53
C ASN A 200 12.17 -15.67 19.15
N ALA A 201 11.21 -16.39 19.72
CA ALA A 201 11.43 -17.70 20.32
C ALA A 201 11.54 -18.84 19.28
N TRP A 202 11.10 -18.62 18.03
CA TRP A 202 11.23 -19.60 16.96
C TRP A 202 12.51 -19.39 16.16
N THR A 203 13.40 -20.39 16.19
CA THR A 203 14.71 -20.35 15.51
C THR A 203 14.88 -21.44 14.45
N ALA A 204 13.87 -22.29 14.26
CA ALA A 204 13.90 -23.32 13.22
C ALA A 204 13.62 -22.70 11.84
N GLU A 205 13.90 -23.48 10.80
CA GLU A 205 13.71 -23.07 9.41
C GLU A 205 12.25 -22.70 9.13
N THR A 206 12.07 -21.67 8.29
CA THR A 206 10.75 -21.24 7.82
C THR A 206 10.75 -20.94 6.32
N ASN A 207 9.56 -20.86 5.75
CA ASN A 207 9.39 -20.55 4.32
C ASN A 207 9.42 -19.03 4.09
N TYR A 208 9.18 -18.60 2.84
CA TYR A 208 9.24 -17.18 2.48
C TYR A 208 8.08 -16.33 3.04
N TRP A 209 7.02 -16.93 3.60
CA TRP A 209 5.96 -16.22 4.32
C TRP A 209 6.34 -15.91 5.78
N GLY A 210 7.40 -16.55 6.28
CA GLY A 210 7.90 -16.32 7.62
C GLY A 210 7.68 -17.46 8.57
#